data_AF-A0A2G5X3J6-F1
#
_entry.id   AF-A0A2G5X3J6-F1
#
_cell.length_a   1.000
_cell.length_b   1.000
_cell.length_c   1.000
_cell.angle_alpha   90.00
_cell.angle_beta   90.00
_cell.angle_gamma   90.00
#
_symmetry.space_group_name_H-M   'P 1'
#
loop_
_entity.id
_entity.type
_entity.pdbx_description
1 polymer ?
#
loop_
_entity_poly.entity_id
_entity_poly.type
_entity_poly.pdbx_seq_one_letter_code
_entity_poly.pdbx_strand_id
1 'polypeptide(L)'
;MKIDNTKWYRIDYENLPFSYKPNDIPNNPKRDAAPPQHETTANPQLDAVPTQTETVAYPTMGRPITKELKNIKNKPIVEKNLDVAHSVIQYLNDKTGKQFKPQSAATRKFINGRIKEGYTQEDFIRVIDLKTKQWLNRHEFSSFLRPSTLFNATNFENYVNELVVSTKPKRRPLVTTVLDFNSGDA
;
A
#
# COMPACT_ATOMS: atom_id res chain seq x y z
N MET A 1 7.67 1.33 22.62
CA MET A 1 6.86 2.55 22.79
C MET A 1 5.47 2.32 22.23
N LYS A 2 4.42 2.46 23.05
CA LYS A 2 3.02 2.40 22.62
C LYS A 2 2.53 3.84 22.60
N ILE A 3 2.05 4.32 21.45
CA ILE A 3 1.49 5.67 21.32
C ILE A 3 0.14 5.71 22.04
N ASP A 4 -0.09 6.80 22.78
CA ASP A 4 -1.36 7.07 23.44
C ASP A 4 -2.42 7.53 22.42
N ASN A 5 -3.64 6.99 22.55
CA ASN A 5 -4.74 7.19 21.61
C ASN A 5 -5.81 8.14 22.18
N THR A 6 -5.42 9.15 22.94
CA THR A 6 -6.38 10.12 23.48
C THR A 6 -7.07 10.90 22.37
N LYS A 7 -8.39 10.82 22.36
CA LYS A 7 -9.25 11.49 21.38
C LYS A 7 -9.68 12.84 21.92
N TRP A 8 -9.43 13.88 21.14
CA TRP A 8 -9.88 15.24 21.40
C TRP A 8 -11.25 15.44 20.76
N TYR A 9 -12.22 15.91 21.55
CA TYR A 9 -13.53 16.32 21.05
C TYR A 9 -13.60 17.84 20.99
N ARG A 10 -14.26 18.38 19.96
CA ARG A 10 -14.69 19.78 19.95
C ARG A 10 -16.00 19.88 20.71
N ILE A 11 -16.04 20.78 21.68
CA ILE A 11 -17.25 21.10 22.43
C ILE A 11 -17.97 22.20 21.65
N ASP A 12 -19.26 22.02 21.41
CA ASP A 12 -20.11 23.04 20.78
C ASP A 12 -20.57 24.05 21.83
N TYR A 13 -19.94 25.23 21.81
CA TYR A 13 -20.17 26.32 22.77
C TYR A 13 -21.55 26.98 22.63
N GLU A 14 -22.25 26.75 21.53
CA GLU A 14 -23.60 27.29 21.25
C GLU A 14 -24.68 26.69 22.19
N ASN A 15 -24.43 25.51 22.75
CA ASN A 15 -25.36 24.84 23.68
C ASN A 15 -24.94 24.96 25.15
N LEU A 16 -23.96 25.80 25.46
CA LEU A 16 -23.57 26.05 26.84
C LEU A 16 -24.49 27.12 27.46
N PRO A 17 -25.07 26.87 28.65
CA PRO A 17 -25.83 27.88 29.37
C PRO A 17 -24.87 28.99 29.84
N PHE A 18 -24.67 30.01 29.00
CA PHE A 18 -23.83 31.17 29.31
C PHE A 18 -24.54 32.05 30.34
N SER A 19 -24.20 31.89 31.63
CA SER A 19 -24.43 32.96 32.62
C SER A 19 -23.11 33.67 32.91
N TYR A 20 -22.80 34.71 32.14
CA TYR A 20 -21.78 35.68 32.51
C TYR A 20 -22.38 37.08 32.43
N LYS A 21 -22.36 37.80 33.56
CA LYS A 21 -22.80 39.19 33.66
C LYS A 21 -21.57 40.10 33.46
N PRO A 22 -21.55 40.99 32.47
CA PRO A 22 -20.51 41.99 32.32
C PRO A 22 -20.89 43.26 33.09
N ASN A 23 -20.01 43.72 33.99
CA ASN A 23 -19.85 45.14 34.35
C ASN A 23 -18.53 45.29 35.10
N ASP A 24 -17.59 46.00 34.47
CA ASP A 24 -16.78 47.09 35.05
C ASP A 24 -15.59 47.38 34.12
N ILE A 25 -15.82 48.29 33.17
CA ILE A 25 -14.75 49.02 32.46
C ILE A 25 -14.65 50.39 33.13
N PRO A 26 -13.42 50.91 33.34
CA PRO A 26 -13.19 52.31 33.02
C PRO A 26 -12.02 52.53 32.06
N ASN A 27 -12.37 53.16 30.94
CA ASN A 27 -11.68 54.17 30.13
C ASN A 27 -10.16 54.13 29.85
N ASN A 28 -9.86 54.04 28.55
CA ASN A 28 -8.64 54.41 27.78
C ASN A 28 -8.35 55.95 27.86
N PRO A 29 -7.15 56.54 27.58
CA PRO A 29 -6.48 56.54 26.26
C PRO A 29 -4.92 56.59 26.18
N LYS A 30 -4.37 55.89 25.16
CA LYS A 30 -3.16 56.13 24.30
C LYS A 30 -1.95 56.94 24.81
N ARG A 31 -0.72 56.40 24.58
CA ARG A 31 0.41 57.03 23.83
C ARG A 31 1.61 56.07 23.62
N ASP A 32 1.96 55.88 22.35
CA ASP A 32 3.29 55.72 21.70
C ASP A 32 4.49 55.13 22.47
N ALA A 33 5.02 53.98 21.99
CA ALA A 33 6.46 53.69 21.81
C ALA A 33 6.70 52.23 21.32
N ALA A 34 7.71 52.07 20.46
CA ALA A 34 8.13 50.82 19.79
C ALA A 34 8.96 49.88 20.73
N PRO A 35 9.22 48.61 20.32
CA PRO A 35 9.52 47.49 21.21
C PRO A 35 11.03 47.35 21.54
N PRO A 36 11.37 46.59 22.60
CA PRO A 36 12.42 45.59 22.41
C PRO A 36 12.26 44.28 23.21
N GLN A 37 12.91 43.27 22.67
CA GLN A 37 13.12 41.93 23.20
C GLN A 37 13.97 41.92 24.47
N HIS A 38 13.82 40.90 25.32
CA HIS A 38 14.93 40.38 26.12
C HIS A 38 14.70 38.91 26.48
N GLU A 39 15.60 38.06 25.96
CA GLU A 39 15.95 36.78 26.56
C GLU A 39 16.58 37.04 27.93
N THR A 40 16.28 36.20 28.92
CA THR A 40 16.94 36.27 30.24
C THR A 40 17.67 34.96 30.51
N THR A 41 18.99 35.08 30.45
CA THR A 41 20.01 34.18 30.98
C THR A 41 20.14 34.38 32.49
N ALA A 42 20.26 33.25 33.21
CA ALA A 42 20.93 33.01 34.50
C ALA A 42 20.75 33.98 35.68
N ASN A 43 20.05 33.47 36.71
CA ASN A 43 20.44 33.31 38.15
C ASN A 43 20.91 34.55 38.97
N PRO A 44 20.83 34.59 40.33
CA PRO A 44 20.84 33.44 41.26
C PRO A 44 20.00 33.57 42.58
N GLN A 45 19.98 32.44 43.33
CA GLN A 45 19.91 32.31 44.81
C GLN A 45 18.59 32.72 45.51
N LEU A 46 17.95 31.87 46.35
CA LEU A 46 18.41 31.41 47.67
C LEU A 46 17.59 30.20 48.16
N ASP A 47 18.33 29.21 48.66
CA ASP A 47 18.11 28.28 49.80
C ASP A 47 16.72 27.76 50.27
N ALA A 48 16.77 26.46 50.62
CA ALA A 48 16.01 25.70 51.63
C ALA A 48 14.79 24.83 51.21
N VAL A 49 15.05 23.52 51.21
CA VAL A 49 14.17 22.31 51.25
C VAL A 49 13.37 22.28 52.58
N PRO A 50 12.10 21.78 52.70
CA PRO A 50 11.78 20.35 52.53
C PRO A 50 10.40 19.92 51.99
N THR A 51 10.42 18.69 51.46
CA THR A 51 9.36 17.78 51.03
C THR A 51 8.21 17.61 52.02
N GLN A 52 6.96 17.58 51.54
CA GLN A 52 5.96 16.61 52.01
C GLN A 52 4.84 16.37 50.98
N THR A 53 4.55 15.08 50.84
CA THR A 53 3.57 14.39 50.02
C THR A 53 2.15 14.58 50.55
N GLU A 54 1.16 14.75 49.68
CA GLU A 54 -0.22 14.38 50.02
C GLU A 54 -1.02 13.93 48.80
N THR A 55 -1.52 12.70 48.91
CA THR A 55 -2.31 11.96 47.94
C THR A 55 -3.78 12.25 48.22
N VAL A 56 -4.50 12.84 47.27
CA VAL A 56 -5.97 12.92 47.30
C VAL A 56 -6.58 12.10 46.17
N ALA A 57 -7.39 11.13 46.57
CA ALA A 57 -8.04 10.12 45.74
C ALA A 57 -9.19 10.71 44.92
N TYR A 58 -9.25 10.41 43.63
CA TYR A 58 -10.38 10.72 42.75
C TYR A 58 -11.28 9.49 42.54
N PRO A 59 -12.60 9.68 42.36
CA PRO A 59 -13.58 8.61 42.30
C PRO A 59 -13.52 7.80 41.00
N THR A 60 -13.54 6.47 41.16
CA THR A 60 -13.60 5.46 40.10
C THR A 60 -14.92 5.54 39.34
N MET A 61 -14.93 6.20 38.18
CA MET A 61 -16.06 6.16 37.24
C MET A 61 -15.90 4.98 36.26
N GLY A 62 -16.99 4.23 36.10
CA GLY A 62 -17.06 2.92 35.43
C GLY A 62 -16.54 2.90 33.99
N ARG A 63 -16.06 1.70 33.60
CA ARG A 63 -15.51 1.42 32.27
C ARG A 63 -16.55 1.71 31.18
N PRO A 64 -16.22 2.47 30.11
CA PRO A 64 -17.11 2.64 28.99
C PRO A 64 -17.31 1.31 28.25
N ILE A 65 -18.56 0.96 27.99
CA ILE A 65 -18.98 -0.24 27.26
C ILE A 65 -18.40 -0.18 25.83
N THR A 66 -17.44 -1.04 25.53
CA THR A 66 -16.94 -1.23 24.16
C THR A 66 -17.61 -2.46 23.54
N LYS A 67 -18.69 -2.28 22.77
CA LYS A 67 -19.07 -3.17 21.67
C LYS A 67 -19.84 -2.35 20.64
N GLU A 68 -19.41 -2.41 19.39
CA GLU A 68 -20.27 -2.59 18.21
C GLU A 68 -19.36 -2.72 16.96
N LEU A 69 -19.03 -3.97 16.64
CA LEU A 69 -18.44 -4.38 15.37
C LEU A 69 -19.49 -4.21 14.27
N LYS A 70 -19.39 -3.15 13.46
CA LYS A 70 -20.13 -3.05 12.22
C LYS A 70 -19.45 -3.90 11.14
N ASN A 71 -19.79 -5.18 11.13
CA ASN A 71 -19.56 -6.14 10.04
C ASN A 71 -20.66 -5.95 8.98
N ILE A 72 -20.37 -5.30 7.85
CA ILE A 72 -21.23 -5.36 6.65
C ILE A 72 -20.38 -5.55 5.37
N LYS A 73 -20.17 -6.83 5.06
CA LYS A 73 -20.34 -7.49 3.74
C LYS A 73 -19.82 -6.78 2.47
N ASN A 74 -18.58 -7.08 2.10
CA ASN A 74 -18.05 -7.04 0.72
C ASN A 74 -17.05 -8.21 0.52
N LYS A 75 -17.46 -9.45 0.78
CA LYS A 75 -16.53 -10.60 0.85
C LYS A 75 -16.33 -11.43 -0.43
N PRO A 76 -17.30 -11.63 -1.35
CA PRO A 76 -17.14 -12.68 -2.36
C PRO A 76 -16.09 -12.33 -3.41
N ILE A 77 -15.97 -11.05 -3.76
CA ILE A 77 -15.01 -10.60 -4.78
C ILE A 77 -13.59 -10.64 -4.21
N VAL A 78 -13.39 -10.16 -2.97
CA VAL A 78 -12.06 -10.07 -2.36
C VAL A 78 -11.47 -11.45 -2.07
N GLU A 79 -12.30 -12.43 -1.68
CA GLU A 79 -11.86 -13.81 -1.43
C GLU A 79 -11.43 -14.52 -2.72
N LYS A 80 -12.20 -14.41 -3.81
CA LYS A 80 -11.81 -14.96 -5.12
C LYS A 80 -10.49 -14.36 -5.62
N ASN A 81 -10.31 -13.06 -5.47
CA ASN A 81 -9.07 -12.38 -5.84
C ASN A 81 -7.86 -12.84 -4.99
N LEU A 82 -8.09 -13.16 -3.72
CA LEU A 82 -7.04 -13.69 -2.84
C LEU A 82 -6.57 -15.07 -3.31
N ASP A 83 -7.50 -15.93 -3.71
CA ASP A 83 -7.22 -17.27 -4.22
C ASP A 83 -6.44 -17.22 -5.55
N VAL A 84 -6.88 -16.38 -6.50
CA VAL A 84 -6.16 -16.17 -7.77
C VAL A 84 -4.74 -15.64 -7.52
N ALA A 85 -4.59 -14.65 -6.65
CA ALA A 85 -3.27 -14.11 -6.31
C ALA A 85 -2.35 -15.17 -5.67
N HIS A 86 -2.91 -16.08 -4.86
CA HIS A 86 -2.16 -17.17 -4.28
C HIS A 86 -1.67 -18.14 -5.36
N SER A 87 -2.58 -18.59 -6.23
CA SER A 87 -2.28 -19.54 -7.30
C SER A 87 -1.23 -19.01 -8.28
N VAL A 88 -1.37 -17.75 -8.73
CA VAL A 88 -0.41 -17.12 -9.66
C VAL A 88 1.00 -17.03 -9.06
N ILE A 89 1.11 -16.72 -7.76
CA ILE A 89 2.41 -16.58 -7.11
C ILE A 89 3.04 -17.93 -6.81
N GLN A 90 2.25 -18.92 -6.42
CA GLN A 90 2.71 -20.29 -6.31
C GLN A 90 3.28 -20.78 -7.65
N TYR A 91 2.57 -20.53 -8.75
CA TYR A 91 3.05 -20.87 -10.08
C TYR A 91 4.38 -20.17 -10.46
N LEU A 92 4.50 -18.88 -10.15
CA LEU A 92 5.75 -18.14 -10.36
C LEU A 92 6.91 -18.74 -9.55
N ASN A 93 6.66 -19.13 -8.30
CA ASN A 93 7.65 -19.76 -7.43
C ASN A 93 8.11 -21.10 -8.02
N ASP A 94 7.16 -21.96 -8.43
CA ASP A 94 7.44 -23.26 -9.02
C ASP A 94 8.28 -23.14 -10.29
N LYS A 95 8.00 -22.14 -11.15
CA LYS A 95 8.74 -21.92 -12.40
C LYS A 95 10.13 -21.32 -12.21
N THR A 96 10.33 -20.50 -11.18
CA THR A 96 11.58 -19.76 -10.99
C THR A 96 12.48 -20.36 -9.92
N GLY A 97 11.99 -21.33 -9.15
CA GLY A 97 12.66 -21.86 -7.96
C GLY A 97 12.79 -20.81 -6.85
N LYS A 98 12.00 -19.73 -6.90
CA LYS A 98 12.00 -18.65 -5.89
C LYS A 98 10.87 -18.87 -4.88
N GLN A 99 10.93 -18.16 -3.76
CA GLN A 99 10.00 -18.31 -2.64
C GLN A 99 9.32 -16.98 -2.31
N PHE A 100 8.57 -16.41 -3.26
CA PHE A 100 7.79 -15.21 -3.02
C PHE A 100 6.59 -15.50 -2.12
N LYS A 101 6.29 -14.57 -1.20
CA LYS A 101 5.16 -14.70 -0.27
C LYS A 101 3.84 -14.36 -0.96
N PRO A 102 2.90 -15.31 -1.17
CA PRO A 102 1.61 -15.03 -1.81
C PRO A 102 0.70 -14.15 -0.95
N GLN A 103 0.87 -14.19 0.37
CA GLN A 103 0.10 -13.39 1.33
C GLN A 103 0.57 -11.91 1.41
N SER A 104 1.67 -11.56 0.75
CA SER A 104 2.21 -10.19 0.80
C SER A 104 1.22 -9.18 0.22
N ALA A 105 0.97 -8.09 0.96
CA ALA A 105 0.06 -7.03 0.53
C ALA A 105 0.52 -6.35 -0.77
N ALA A 106 1.83 -6.18 -0.97
CA ALA A 106 2.38 -5.59 -2.19
C ALA A 106 2.11 -6.47 -3.41
N THR A 107 2.38 -7.77 -3.31
CA THR A 107 2.14 -8.76 -4.36
C THR A 107 0.67 -8.83 -4.75
N ARG A 108 -0.21 -8.90 -3.76
CA ARG A 108 -1.66 -8.89 -3.97
C ARG A 108 -2.13 -7.60 -4.63
N LYS A 109 -1.55 -6.45 -4.31
CA LYS A 109 -1.89 -5.16 -4.94
C LYS A 109 -1.60 -5.19 -6.45
N PHE A 110 -0.49 -5.79 -6.87
CA PHE A 110 -0.19 -5.92 -8.29
C PHE A 110 -1.23 -6.79 -9.01
N ILE A 111 -1.49 -8.00 -8.51
CA ILE A 111 -2.42 -8.93 -9.16
C ILE A 111 -3.85 -8.40 -9.16
N ASN A 112 -4.33 -7.93 -8.00
CA ASN A 112 -5.69 -7.39 -7.87
C ASN A 112 -5.91 -6.16 -8.75
N GLY A 113 -4.87 -5.36 -9.03
CA GLY A 113 -4.96 -4.26 -9.98
C GLY A 113 -5.32 -4.75 -11.39
N ARG A 114 -4.77 -5.87 -11.82
CA ARG A 114 -4.88 -6.38 -13.20
C ARG A 114 -6.18 -7.16 -13.36
N ILE A 115 -6.63 -7.83 -12.30
CA ILE A 115 -7.98 -8.42 -12.28
C ILE A 115 -9.05 -7.32 -12.39
N LYS A 116 -8.84 -6.15 -11.77
CA LYS A 116 -9.76 -5.00 -11.93
C LYS A 116 -9.73 -4.40 -13.35
N GLU A 117 -8.59 -4.48 -14.03
CA GLU A 117 -8.44 -4.09 -15.44
C GLU A 117 -9.08 -5.09 -16.40
N GLY A 118 -9.45 -6.29 -15.94
CA GLY A 118 -10.14 -7.31 -16.72
C GLY A 118 -9.28 -8.50 -17.15
N TYR A 119 -8.04 -8.60 -16.68
CA TYR A 119 -7.16 -9.73 -16.98
C TYR A 119 -7.50 -10.97 -16.16
N THR A 120 -7.40 -12.15 -16.78
CA THR A 120 -7.74 -13.43 -16.15
C THR A 120 -6.50 -14.12 -15.56
N GLN A 121 -6.73 -15.15 -14.74
CA GLN A 121 -5.66 -15.96 -14.15
C GLN A 121 -4.73 -16.55 -15.23
N GLU A 122 -5.31 -16.99 -16.34
CA GLU A 122 -4.61 -17.57 -17.47
C GLU A 122 -3.64 -16.56 -18.11
N ASP A 123 -4.00 -15.27 -18.17
CA ASP A 123 -3.11 -14.22 -18.68
C ASP A 123 -1.84 -14.11 -17.85
N PHE A 124 -1.95 -14.15 -16.53
CA PHE A 124 -0.78 -14.12 -15.64
C PHE A 124 0.11 -15.35 -15.87
N ILE A 125 -0.48 -16.54 -15.98
CA ILE A 125 0.25 -17.79 -16.24
C ILE A 125 1.03 -17.69 -17.55
N ARG A 126 0.38 -17.20 -18.62
CA ARG A 126 1.04 -17.03 -19.94
C ARG A 126 2.19 -16.04 -19.89
N VAL A 127 2.03 -14.90 -19.19
CA VAL A 127 3.10 -13.92 -19.01
C VAL A 127 4.27 -14.51 -18.22
N ILE A 128 4.00 -15.31 -17.19
CA ILE A 128 5.04 -16.02 -16.43
C ILE A 128 5.80 -16.97 -17.35
N ASP A 129 5.12 -17.82 -18.12
CA ASP A 129 5.78 -18.76 -19.03
C ASP A 129 6.64 -18.06 -20.10
N LEU A 130 6.15 -16.96 -20.67
CA LEU A 130 6.90 -16.17 -21.64
C LEU A 130 8.17 -15.60 -21.03
N LYS A 131 8.04 -14.90 -19.90
CA LYS A 131 9.19 -14.20 -19.29
C LYS A 131 10.17 -15.15 -18.64
N THR A 132 9.71 -16.25 -18.07
CA THR A 132 10.62 -17.32 -17.59
C THR A 132 11.41 -17.90 -18.76
N LYS A 133 10.78 -18.22 -19.89
CA LYS A 133 11.51 -18.67 -21.08
C LYS A 133 12.55 -17.66 -21.60
N GLN A 134 12.22 -16.38 -21.59
CA GLN A 134 13.11 -15.31 -22.07
C GLN A 134 14.25 -14.98 -21.10
N TRP A 135 13.98 -14.94 -19.80
CA TRP A 135 14.88 -14.35 -18.79
C TRP A 135 15.53 -15.38 -17.88
N LEU A 136 14.96 -16.58 -17.68
CA LEU A 136 15.52 -17.58 -16.76
C LEU A 136 16.93 -18.02 -17.17
N ASN A 137 17.17 -18.14 -18.48
CA ASN A 137 18.47 -18.53 -19.03
C ASN A 137 19.49 -17.38 -19.10
N ARG A 138 19.09 -16.13 -18.80
CA ARG A 138 19.97 -14.97 -18.84
C ARG A 138 20.21 -14.47 -17.42
N HIS A 139 21.44 -14.61 -16.92
CA HIS A 139 21.79 -14.29 -15.53
C HIS A 139 21.37 -12.88 -15.13
N GLU A 140 21.65 -11.89 -15.96
CA GLU A 140 21.28 -10.48 -15.75
C GLU A 140 19.76 -10.27 -15.62
N PHE A 141 18.98 -11.05 -16.38
CA PHE A 141 17.53 -10.86 -16.44
C PHE A 141 16.75 -11.71 -15.43
N SER A 142 17.34 -12.80 -14.94
CA SER A 142 16.73 -13.71 -13.97
C SER A 142 16.30 -13.00 -12.66
N SER A 143 16.98 -11.92 -12.30
CA SER A 143 16.67 -11.08 -11.13
C SER A 143 15.36 -10.28 -11.28
N PHE A 144 14.91 -10.04 -12.51
CA PHE A 144 13.67 -9.32 -12.80
C PHE A 144 12.43 -10.21 -12.79
N LEU A 145 12.58 -11.54 -12.65
CA LEU A 145 11.47 -12.48 -12.48
C LEU A 145 10.87 -12.37 -11.07
N ARG A 146 10.23 -11.24 -10.79
CA ARG A 146 9.56 -10.92 -9.52
C ARG A 146 8.16 -10.33 -9.78
N PRO A 147 7.21 -10.46 -8.84
CA PRO A 147 5.85 -9.99 -9.04
C PRO A 147 5.76 -8.49 -9.37
N SER A 148 6.60 -7.66 -8.75
CA SER A 148 6.59 -6.21 -8.98
C SER A 148 7.04 -5.80 -10.38
N THR A 149 7.87 -6.61 -11.06
CA THR A 149 8.32 -6.32 -12.42
C THR A 149 7.35 -6.93 -13.43
N LEU A 150 6.96 -8.20 -13.24
CA LEU A 150 6.09 -8.92 -14.16
C LEU A 150 4.68 -8.34 -14.21
N PHE A 151 4.14 -7.95 -13.05
CA PHE A 151 2.78 -7.44 -12.92
C PHE A 151 2.76 -5.93 -12.70
N ASN A 152 3.74 -5.19 -13.24
CA ASN A 152 3.69 -3.73 -13.28
C ASN A 152 2.64 -3.27 -14.33
N ALA A 153 1.92 -2.18 -14.06
CA ALA A 153 0.79 -1.74 -14.88
C ALA A 153 1.29 -1.32 -16.27
N THR A 154 2.43 -0.63 -16.30
CA THR A 154 3.06 -0.13 -17.53
C THR A 154 3.55 -1.25 -18.45
N ASN A 155 3.94 -2.40 -17.91
CA ASN A 155 4.59 -3.46 -18.68
C ASN A 155 3.70 -4.68 -18.92
N PHE A 156 2.69 -4.92 -18.08
CA PHE A 156 1.89 -6.13 -18.14
C PHE A 156 1.15 -6.24 -19.48
N GLU A 157 0.52 -5.15 -19.94
CA GLU A 157 -0.13 -5.09 -21.26
C GLU A 157 0.85 -5.40 -22.40
N ASN A 158 2.07 -4.85 -22.34
CA ASN A 158 3.11 -5.13 -23.33
C ASN A 158 3.45 -6.62 -23.37
N TYR A 159 3.55 -7.28 -22.22
CA TYR A 159 3.84 -8.70 -22.13
C TYR A 159 2.69 -9.56 -22.66
N VAL A 160 1.45 -9.16 -22.42
CA VAL A 160 0.27 -9.83 -23.01
C VAL A 160 0.29 -9.69 -24.53
N ASN A 161 0.62 -8.51 -25.05
CA ASN A 161 0.70 -8.26 -26.50
C ASN A 161 1.85 -9.02 -27.17
N GLU A 162 3.01 -9.16 -26.52
CA GLU A 162 4.13 -9.99 -27.01
C GLU A 162 3.70 -11.44 -27.28
N LEU A 163 2.82 -12.01 -26.44
CA LEU A 163 2.30 -13.37 -26.61
C LEU A 163 1.56 -13.52 -27.95
N VAL A 164 0.72 -12.54 -28.30
CA VAL A 164 -0.09 -12.53 -29.53
C VAL A 164 0.79 -12.51 -30.77
N VAL A 165 1.96 -11.84 -30.70
CA VAL A 165 2.89 -11.76 -31.84
C VAL A 165 3.73 -13.03 -31.99
N SER A 166 4.03 -13.72 -30.89
CA SER A 166 4.90 -14.92 -30.88
C SER A 166 4.27 -16.17 -31.51
N THR A 167 2.95 -16.19 -31.72
CA THR A 167 2.23 -17.32 -32.33
C THR A 167 2.27 -17.32 -33.85
N LYS A 168 2.90 -16.32 -34.49
CA LYS A 168 3.12 -16.38 -35.94
C LYS A 168 4.00 -17.60 -36.24
N PRO A 169 3.51 -18.59 -37.01
CA PRO A 169 4.27 -19.80 -37.26
C PRO A 169 5.59 -19.42 -37.92
N LYS A 170 6.68 -19.87 -37.32
CA LYS A 170 8.04 -19.78 -37.87
C LYS A 170 7.95 -20.29 -39.32
N ARG A 171 8.10 -19.38 -40.30
CA ARG A 171 8.03 -19.73 -41.71
C ARG A 171 9.02 -20.88 -41.94
N ARG A 172 8.50 -22.03 -42.38
CA ARG A 172 9.31 -23.18 -42.75
C ARG A 172 10.29 -22.70 -43.82
N PRO A 173 11.59 -23.08 -43.77
CA PRO A 173 12.48 -22.80 -44.89
C PRO A 173 11.84 -23.45 -46.13
N LEU A 174 11.69 -22.66 -47.20
CA LEU A 174 11.15 -23.15 -48.46
C LEU A 174 12.08 -24.27 -48.95
N VAL A 175 11.64 -25.51 -48.84
CA VAL A 175 12.32 -26.64 -49.47
C VAL A 175 12.21 -26.39 -50.97
N THR A 176 13.34 -26.12 -51.63
CA THR A 176 13.37 -26.04 -53.09
C THR A 176 12.96 -27.40 -53.62
N THR A 177 11.90 -27.47 -54.42
CA THR A 177 11.51 -28.70 -55.11
C THR A 177 12.60 -29.02 -56.11
N VAL A 178 13.38 -30.07 -55.85
CA VAL A 178 14.21 -30.68 -56.89
C VAL A 178 13.24 -31.38 -57.84
N LEU A 179 12.95 -30.76 -58.99
CA LEU A 179 12.26 -31.42 -60.09
C LEU A 179 13.17 -32.53 -60.59
N ASP A 180 12.79 -33.77 -60.28
CA ASP A 180 13.44 -34.96 -60.81
C ASP A 180 12.88 -35.25 -62.21
N PHE A 181 13.71 -35.02 -63.24
CA PHE A 181 13.37 -35.19 -64.65
C PHE A 181 13.56 -36.63 -65.15
N ASN A 182 13.93 -37.59 -64.28
CA ASN A 182 14.23 -38.96 -64.72
C ASN A 182 13.01 -39.86 -64.94
N SER A 183 11.79 -39.41 -64.63
CA SER A 183 10.58 -40.14 -65.01
C SER A 183 10.15 -39.71 -66.41
N GLY A 184 10.84 -40.26 -67.42
CA GLY A 184 10.40 -40.25 -68.80
C GLY A 184 9.29 -41.27 -69.02
N ASP A 185 8.22 -40.81 -69.68
CA ASP A 185 7.12 -41.60 -70.27
C ASP A 185 7.62 -42.89 -70.95
N ALA A 186 6.93 -44.00 -70.67
CA ALA A 186 6.95 -45.22 -71.48
C ALA A 186 5.59 -45.93 -71.41
#